data_AF-A0A5K0XFP9-F1
#
_entry.id   AF-A0A5K0XFP9-F1
#
_cell.length_a   1.000
_cell.length_b   1.000
_cell.length_c   1.000
_cell.angle_alpha   90.00
_cell.angle_beta   90.00
_cell.angle_gamma   90.00
#
_symmetry.space_group_name_H-M   'P 1'
#
loop_
_entity.id
_entity.type
_entity.pdbx_description
1 polymer ?
#
loop_
_entity_poly.entity_id
_entity_poly.type
_entity_poly.pdbx_seq_one_letter_code
_entity_poly.pdbx_strand_id
1 'polypeptide(L)' 'VITKFCSERIAKYAFEYAYLNNRKQVTAVHKANIMKLADGLFLESCREVAKNYPGIKYNEIIVDNCCMQLVSKPEQFDVM' A
#
# COMPACT_ATOMS: atom_id res chain seq x y z
N VAL A 1 10.99 7.30 11.71
CA VAL A 1 10.09 6.71 12.74
C VAL A 1 8.74 6.50 12.11
N ILE A 2 8.16 5.30 12.21
CA ILE A 2 6.82 4.99 11.72
C ILE A 2 5.83 5.08 12.89
N THR A 3 4.66 5.67 12.67
CA THR A 3 3.60 5.78 13.67
C THR A 3 2.27 5.37 13.05
N LYS A 4 1.38 4.78 13.87
CA LYS A 4 0.04 4.34 13.43
C LYS A 4 -0.74 5.49 12.80
N PHE A 5 -0.76 6.65 13.47
CA PHE A 5 -1.45 7.85 12.97
C PHE A 5 -0.98 8.26 11.56
N CYS A 6 0.33 8.35 11.32
CA CYS A 6 0.85 8.75 10.01
C CYS A 6 0.56 7.69 8.95
N SER A 7 0.72 6.40 9.28
CA SER A 7 0.45 5.28 8.38
C SER A 7 -1.01 5.21 7.96
N GLU A 8 -1.95 5.33 8.91
CA GLU A 8 -3.37 5.41 8.58
C GLU A 8 -3.71 6.62 7.73
N ARG A 9 -3.10 7.78 8.02
CA ARG A 9 -3.37 9.02 7.28
C ARG A 9 -2.98 8.89 5.81
N ILE A 10 -1.79 8.37 5.52
CA ILE A 10 -1.33 8.19 4.14
C ILE A 10 -2.11 7.07 3.43
N ALA A 11 -2.43 5.98 4.14
CA ALA A 11 -3.24 4.89 3.58
C ALA A 11 -4.64 5.40 3.21
N LYS A 12 -5.31 6.15 4.09
CA LYS A 12 -6.64 6.76 3.81
C LYS A 12 -6.58 7.64 2.57
N TYR A 13 -5.56 8.49 2.47
CA TYR A 13 -5.35 9.33 1.30
C TYR A 13 -5.18 8.51 0.02
N ALA A 14 -4.38 7.44 0.03
CA ALA A 14 -4.16 6.59 -1.15
C ALA A 14 -5.46 5.90 -1.61
N PHE A 15 -6.25 5.36 -0.67
CA PHE A 15 -7.54 4.73 -0.98
C PHE A 15 -8.61 5.72 -1.44
N GLU A 16 -8.68 6.90 -0.81
CA GLU A 16 -9.58 7.97 -1.23
C GLU A 16 -9.21 8.49 -2.62
N TYR A 17 -7.92 8.71 -2.88
CA TYR A 17 -7.43 9.07 -4.20
C TYR A 17 -7.82 8.01 -5.23
N ALA A 18 -7.60 6.73 -4.93
CA ALA A 18 -7.97 5.64 -5.82
C ALA A 18 -9.49 5.63 -6.11
N TYR A 19 -10.32 5.81 -5.09
CA TYR A 19 -11.77 5.89 -5.22
C TYR A 19 -12.21 7.06 -6.11
N LEU A 20 -11.73 8.28 -5.82
CA LEU A 20 -12.09 9.49 -6.55
C LEU A 20 -11.64 9.49 -8.01
N ASN A 21 -10.53 8.79 -8.30
CA ASN A 21 -9.96 8.72 -9.65
C ASN A 21 -10.31 7.43 -10.39
N ASN A 22 -11.33 6.68 -9.91
CA ASN A 22 -11.77 5.41 -10.50
C ASN A 22 -10.64 4.38 -10.70
N ARG A 23 -9.63 4.42 -9.84
CA ARG A 23 -8.57 3.40 -9.77
C ARG A 23 -9.12 2.17 -9.05
N LYS A 24 -8.62 0.99 -9.44
CA LYS A 24 -9.17 -0.29 -8.99
C LYS A 24 -8.27 -1.01 -8.00
N GLN A 25 -7.01 -0.59 -7.87
CA GLN A 25 -6.04 -1.27 -7.04
C GLN A 25 -5.12 -0.29 -6.30
N VAL A 26 -4.86 -0.57 -5.03
CA VAL A 26 -3.84 0.09 -4.20
C VAL A 26 -2.85 -0.97 -3.74
N THR A 27 -1.55 -0.72 -3.92
CA THR A 27 -0.48 -1.67 -3.60
C THR A 27 0.45 -1.06 -2.55
N ALA A 28 0.43 -1.54 -1.32
CA ALA A 28 1.35 -1.07 -0.29
C ALA A 28 2.76 -1.64 -0.50
N VAL A 29 3.74 -0.76 -0.72
CA VAL A 29 5.15 -1.13 -0.89
C VAL A 29 5.88 -1.06 0.45
N HIS A 30 6.61 -2.11 0.85
CA HIS A 30 7.21 -2.22 2.19
C HIS A 30 8.52 -3.03 2.22
N LYS A 31 9.21 -3.07 3.36
CA LYS A 31 10.36 -3.93 3.68
C LYS A 31 10.18 -4.68 5.01
N ALA A 32 8.93 -5.00 5.36
CA ALA A 32 8.57 -5.76 6.58
C ALA A 32 9.26 -7.13 6.75
N ASN A 33 9.88 -7.68 5.69
CA ASN A 33 10.72 -8.88 5.81
C ASN A 33 11.97 -8.66 6.67
N ILE A 34 12.50 -7.43 6.68
CA ILE A 34 13.61 -7.00 7.55
C ILE A 34 13.09 -6.08 8.65
N MET A 35 12.32 -5.05 8.30
CA MET A 35 11.79 -4.03 9.23
C MET A 35 10.47 -4.47 9.87
N LYS A 36 10.52 -5.53 10.68
CA LYS A 36 9.31 -6.20 11.20
C LYS A 36 8.35 -5.29 11.97
N LEU A 37 8.88 -4.42 12.84
CA LEU A 37 8.03 -3.56 13.69
C LEU A 37 7.53 -2.33 12.95
N ALA A 38 8.44 -1.57 12.33
CA ALA A 38 8.11 -0.32 11.66
C ALA A 38 7.19 -0.56 10.46
N ASP A 39 7.60 -1.43 9.54
CA ASP A 39 6.80 -1.69 8.34
C ASP A 39 5.66 -2.66 8.61
N GLY A 40 5.77 -3.51 9.63
CA GLY A 40 4.64 -4.29 10.12
C GLY A 40 3.49 -3.38 10.56
N LEU A 41 3.79 -2.33 11.33
CA LEU A 41 2.80 -1.34 11.75
C LEU A 41 2.21 -0.58 10.56
N PHE A 42 3.02 -0.23 9.56
CA PHE A 42 2.54 0.41 8.33
C PHE A 42 1.56 -0.50 7.57
N LEU A 43 1.90 -1.77 7.37
CA LEU A 43 1.03 -2.73 6.68
C LEU A 43 -0.26 -3.02 7.45
N GLU A 44 -0.18 -3.16 8.77
CA GLU A 44 -1.38 -3.32 9.61
C GLU A 44 -2.33 -2.13 9.42
N SER A 45 -1.79 -0.91 9.46
CA SER A 45 -2.57 0.32 9.24
C SER A 45 -3.20 0.34 7.84
N CYS A 46 -2.45 -0.05 6.80
CA CYS A 46 -2.97 -0.13 5.43
C CYS A 46 -4.09 -1.16 5.29
N ARG A 47 -3.93 -2.35 5.87
CA ARG A 47 -4.95 -3.41 5.90
C ARG A 47 -6.22 -2.97 6.63
N GLU A 48 -6.08 -2.27 7.77
CA GLU A 48 -7.21 -1.72 8.51
C GLU A 48 -8.00 -0.72 7.67
N VAL A 49 -7.31 0.20 6.98
CA VAL A 49 -7.95 1.18 6.10
C VAL A 49 -8.60 0.51 4.89
N ALA A 50 -7.96 -0.48 4.28
CA ALA A 50 -8.46 -1.20 3.11
C ALA A 50 -9.86 -1.80 3.31
N LYS A 51 -10.18 -2.24 4.54
CA LYS A 51 -11.51 -2.78 4.90
C LYS A 51 -12.65 -1.79 4.66
N ASN A 52 -12.38 -0.49 4.68
CA ASN A 52 -13.38 0.56 4.43
C ASN A 52 -13.64 0.81 2.93
N TYR A 53 -12.83 0.22 2.04
CA TYR A 53 -12.90 0.41 0.59
C TYR A 53 -13.03 -0.93 -0.15
N PRO A 54 -14.12 -1.70 0.05
CA PRO A 54 -14.27 -3.06 -0.49
C PRO A 54 -14.26 -3.13 -2.03
N GLY A 55 -14.48 -2.01 -2.73
CA GLY A 55 -14.41 -1.92 -4.19
C GLY A 55 -12.99 -1.76 -4.76
N ILE A 56 -11.98 -1.58 -3.90
CA ILE A 56 -10.57 -1.37 -4.31
C ILE A 56 -9.77 -2.60 -3.88
N LYS A 57 -9.08 -3.23 -4.84
CA LYS A 57 -8.19 -4.35 -4.56
C LYS A 57 -6.97 -3.86 -3.79
N TYR A 58 -6.68 -4.49 -2.66
CA TYR A 58 -5.49 -4.22 -1.88
C TYR A 58 -4.42 -5.30 -2.09
N ASN A 59 -3.19 -4.88 -2.38
CA ASN A 59 -2.03 -5.75 -2.53
C ASN A 59 -0.87 -5.25 -1.67
N GLU A 60 0.09 -6.13 -1.39
CA GLU A 60 1.33 -5.81 -0.67
C GLU A 60 2.52 -6.37 -1.44
N ILE A 61 3.60 -5.59 -1.54
CA ILE A 61 4.82 -6.02 -2.22
C ILE A 61 6.06 -5.50 -1.50
N ILE A 62 7.09 -6.35 -1.42
CA ILE A 62 8.38 -5.94 -0.87
C ILE A 62 9.07 -4.98 -1.87
N VAL A 63 9.64 -3.87 -1.38
CA VAL A 63 10.21 -2.79 -2.19
C VAL A 63 11.25 -3.27 -3.21
N ASP A 64 12.11 -4.22 -2.85
CA ASP A 64 13.11 -4.76 -3.79
C ASP A 64 12.44 -5.45 -4.99
N ASN A 65 11.38 -6.23 -4.73
CA ASN A 65 10.59 -6.86 -5.79
C ASN A 65 9.78 -5.82 -6.57
N CYS A 66 9.23 -4.82 -5.89
CA CYS A 66 8.53 -3.71 -6.54
C CYS A 66 9.42 -3.00 -7.57
N CYS A 67 10.65 -2.64 -7.20
CA CYS A 67 11.60 -2.01 -8.12
C CYS A 67 11.90 -2.88 -9.35
N MET A 68 12.09 -4.20 -9.16
CA MET A 68 12.29 -5.13 -10.27
C MET A 68 11.05 -5.23 -11.18
N GLN A 69 9.86 -5.29 -10.59
CA GLN A 69 8.59 -5.39 -11.31
C GLN A 69 8.25 -4.09 -12.06
N LEU A 70 8.65 -2.93 -11.54
CA LEU A 70 8.45 -1.64 -12.22
C LEU A 70 9.23 -1.53 -13.53
N VAL A 71 10.38 -2.19 -13.63
CA VAL A 71 11.15 -2.23 -14.89
C VAL A 71 10.65 -3.35 -15.79
N SER A 72 10.32 -4.51 -15.22
CA SER A 72 9.97 -5.71 -15.99
C SER A 72 8.53 -5.72 -16.50
N LYS A 73 7.58 -5.25 -15.68
CA LYS A 73 6.14 -5.33 -15.94
C LYS A 73 5.35 -4.26 -15.16
N PRO A 74 5.55 -2.96 -15.45
CA PRO A 74 4.93 -1.87 -14.68
C PRO A 74 3.40 -1.82 -14.78
N GLU A 75 2.79 -2.36 -15.84
CA GLU A 75 1.35 -2.27 -16.11
C GLU A 75 0.47 -3.05 -15.11
N GLN A 76 1.08 -3.83 -14.21
CA GLN A 76 0.37 -4.51 -13.13
C GLN A 76 0.00 -3.58 -11.95
N PHE A 77 0.61 -2.39 -11.88
CA PHE A 77 0.39 -1.41 -10.81
C PHE A 77 -0.61 -0.33 -11.23
N ASP A 78 -1.31 0.22 -10.25
CA ASP A 78 -2.31 1.28 -10.45
C ASP A 78 -2.03 2.45 -9.50
N VAL A 79 -2.30 2.27 -8.20
CA VAL A 79 -1.80 3.15 -7.13
C VAL A 79 -0.80 2.36 -6.28
N MET A 80 0.33 2.98 -5.93
CA MET A 80 1.38 2.44 -5.07
C MET A 80 1.67 3.39 -3.91
#